data_AF-A0A838WU45-F1
#
_entry.id   AF-A0A838WU45-F1
#
_cell.length_a   1.000
_cell.length_b   1.000
_cell.length_c   1.000
_cell.angle_alpha   90.00
_cell.angle_beta   90.00
_cell.angle_gamma   90.00
#
_symmetry.space_group_name_H-M   'P 1'
#
loop_
_entity.id
_entity.type
_entity.pdbx_description
1 polymer ?
#
loop_
_entity_poly.entity_id
_entity_poly.type
_entity_poly.pdbx_seq_one_letter_code
_entity_poly.pdbx_strand_id
1 'polypeptide(L)' 'MPRLWGWNREILVNYSNIEIFEITGTAYADYLRGYSGDDKLIGGEGNDDIAGGDGNDLIRGGDG' A
#
# COMPACT_ATOMS: atom_id res chain seq x y z
N MET A 1 11.44 -43.82 0.41
CA MET A 1 10.17 -43.47 -0.27
C MET A 1 9.75 -42.09 0.21
N PRO A 2 9.78 -41.02 -0.61
CA PRO A 2 9.41 -39.69 -0.15
C PRO A 2 7.89 -39.54 -0.13
N ARG A 3 7.35 -38.99 0.96
CA ARG A 3 5.92 -38.74 1.13
C ARG A 3 5.49 -37.52 0.32
N LEU A 4 4.57 -37.75 -0.60
CA LEU A 4 3.79 -36.74 -1.33
C LEU A 4 2.86 -36.01 -0.34
N TRP A 5 2.61 -34.72 -0.60
CA TRP A 5 1.62 -33.83 0.05
C TRP A 5 2.03 -33.03 1.29
N GLY A 6 3.21 -32.43 1.29
CA GLY A 6 3.49 -31.25 2.12
C GLY A 6 3.38 -29.98 1.25
N TRP A 7 2.32 -29.19 1.38
CA TRP A 7 2.33 -27.83 0.85
C TRP A 7 3.34 -27.03 1.67
N ASN A 8 4.57 -26.91 1.18
CA ASN A 8 5.55 -26.01 1.76
C ASN A 8 5.04 -24.59 1.54
N ARG A 9 4.43 -24.00 2.57
CA ARG A 9 4.25 -22.56 2.64
C ARG A 9 5.61 -21.95 2.92
N GLU A 10 6.46 -21.87 1.91
CA GLU A 10 7.57 -20.93 1.94
C GLU A 10 6.95 -19.54 2.01
N ILE A 11 7.10 -18.88 3.15
CA ILE A 11 6.81 -17.47 3.22
C ILE A 11 7.90 -16.81 2.37
N LEU A 12 7.52 -16.42 1.15
CA LEU A 12 8.44 -15.78 0.22
C LEU A 12 8.95 -14.45 0.77
N VAL A 13 8.11 -13.72 1.53
CA VAL A 13 8.57 -12.53 2.28
C VAL A 13 7.77 -12.32 3.57
N ASN A 14 8.48 -11.94 4.64
CA ASN A 14 7.89 -11.39 5.86
C ASN A 14 8.33 -9.94 5.99
N TYR A 15 7.37 -9.06 6.27
CA TYR A 15 7.64 -7.66 6.57
C TYR A 15 7.09 -7.32 7.96
N SER A 16 7.80 -6.46 8.68
CA SER A 16 7.43 -5.96 10.00
C SER A 16 7.92 -4.53 10.15
N ASN A 17 7.16 -3.69 10.87
CA ASN A 17 7.53 -2.31 11.20
C ASN A 17 7.85 -1.45 9.95
N ILE A 18 7.07 -1.61 8.88
CA ILE A 18 7.14 -0.66 7.75
C ILE A 18 6.53 0.65 8.22
N GLU A 19 7.28 1.74 8.05
CA GLU A 19 6.93 3.08 8.52
C GLU A 19 6.69 4.06 7.35
N ILE A 20 7.04 3.69 6.11
CA ILE A 20 6.86 4.55 4.96
C ILE A 20 6.17 3.76 3.85
N PHE A 21 5.09 4.32 3.32
CA PHE A 21 4.31 3.80 2.23
C PHE A 21 4.50 4.63 0.97
N GLU A 22 4.79 3.95 -0.13
CA GLU A 22 4.73 4.51 -1.47
C GLU A 22 3.60 3.81 -2.23
N ILE A 23 2.44 4.45 -2.30
CA ILE A 23 1.22 3.90 -2.88
C ILE A 23 0.81 4.70 -4.11
N THR A 24 0.48 4.00 -5.18
CA THR A 24 -0.15 4.55 -6.38
C THR A 24 -1.46 3.81 -6.61
N GLY A 25 -2.57 4.55 -6.62
CA GLY A 25 -3.90 4.06 -6.91
C GLY A 25 -4.11 3.86 -8.40
N THR A 26 -5.38 3.85 -8.80
CA THR A 26 -5.85 3.31 -10.07
C THR A 26 -6.61 4.36 -10.88
N ALA A 27 -7.52 3.94 -11.75
CA ALA A 27 -8.40 4.82 -12.50
C ALA A 27 -9.84 4.85 -11.93
N TYR A 28 -10.01 4.35 -10.70
CA TYR A 28 -11.29 4.23 -10.02
C TYR A 28 -11.21 4.95 -8.67
N ALA A 29 -12.36 5.13 -8.02
CA ALA A 29 -12.40 5.65 -6.66
C ALA A 29 -11.64 4.73 -5.69
N ASP A 30 -10.50 5.21 -5.22
CA ASP A 30 -9.61 4.50 -4.31
C ASP A 30 -9.70 5.02 -2.87
N TYR A 31 -9.35 4.14 -1.92
CA TYR A 31 -9.19 4.47 -0.50
C TYR A 31 -7.73 4.28 -0.12
N LEU A 32 -6.99 5.38 0.00
CA LEU A 32 -5.56 5.37 0.31
C LEU A 32 -5.33 5.91 1.73
N ARG A 33 -4.64 5.12 2.56
CA ARG A 33 -4.28 5.51 3.93
C ARG A 33 -2.80 5.26 4.20
N GLY A 34 -2.07 6.32 4.49
CA GLY A 34 -0.80 6.28 5.19
C GLY A 34 -1.01 6.11 6.70
N TYR A 35 0.07 6.28 7.48
CA TYR A 35 0.04 6.20 8.93
C TYR A 35 0.96 7.23 9.56
N SER A 36 2.06 6.82 10.18
CA SER A 36 3.10 7.68 10.71
C SER A 36 4.32 7.56 9.81
N GLY A 37 4.98 8.66 9.49
CA GLY A 37 6.12 8.69 8.58
C GLY A 37 5.84 9.61 7.40
N ASP A 38 6.85 9.86 6.59
CA ASP A 38 6.70 10.72 5.41
C ASP A 38 6.27 9.85 4.22
N ASP A 39 4.96 9.73 3.98
CA ASP A 39 4.37 8.84 2.97
C ASP A 39 4.28 9.50 1.59
N LYS A 40 4.16 8.67 0.54
CA LYS A 40 3.86 9.11 -0.82
C LYS A 40 2.61 8.41 -1.34
N LEU A 41 1.53 9.17 -1.50
CA LEU A 41 0.22 8.67 -1.91
C LEU A 41 -0.22 9.36 -3.20
N ILE A 42 -0.43 8.59 -4.27
CA ILE A 42 -0.93 9.08 -5.55
C ILE A 42 -2.28 8.40 -5.83
N GLY A 43 -3.38 9.15 -5.90
CA GLY A 43 -4.74 8.63 -6.13
C GLY A 43 -4.91 8.04 -7.51
N GLY A 44 -4.72 8.85 -8.55
CA GLY A 44 -4.80 8.40 -9.94
C GLY A 44 -5.96 9.08 -10.66
N GLU A 45 -6.81 8.34 -11.36
CA GLU A 45 -8.09 8.87 -11.85
C GLU A 45 -9.22 8.41 -10.92
N GLY A 46 -10.30 9.18 -10.81
CA GLY A 46 -11.45 8.84 -9.99
C GLY A 46 -11.58 9.69 -8.73
N ASN A 47 -12.72 9.54 -8.04
CA ASN A 47 -13.00 10.30 -6.82
C ASN A 47 -12.42 9.56 -5.62
N ASP A 48 -11.21 9.94 -5.23
CA ASP A 48 -10.44 9.25 -4.19
C ASP A 48 -10.68 9.81 -2.77
N ASP A 49 -10.53 8.93 -1.78
CA ASP A 49 -10.40 9.29 -0.36
C ASP A 49 -8.97 8.96 0.09
N ILE A 50 -8.16 10.01 0.29
CA ILE A 50 -6.73 9.90 0.60
C ILE A 50 -6.43 10.57 1.93
N ALA A 51 -5.85 9.81 2.85
CA ALA A 51 -5.36 10.31 4.14
C ALA A 51 -3.88 9.95 4.32
N GLY A 52 -3.02 10.95 4.46
CA GLY A 52 -1.58 10.78 4.72
C GLY A 52 -1.29 10.27 6.12
N GLY A 53 -1.86 10.92 7.14
CA GLY A 53 -1.62 10.58 8.53
C GLY A 53 -0.66 11.58 9.18
N ASP A 54 0.22 11.09 10.05
CA ASP A 54 1.23 11.89 10.73
C ASP A 54 2.54 11.90 9.93
N GLY A 55 3.08 13.07 9.63
CA GLY A 55 4.35 13.20 8.89
C GLY A 55 4.27 14.29 7.82
N ASN A 56 5.32 14.40 7.01
CA ASN A 56 5.36 15.29 5.84
C ASN A 56 5.06 14.50 4.57
N ASP A 57 3.77 14.24 4.34
CA ASP A 57 3.34 13.41 3.22
C ASP A 57 3.36 14.15 1.88
N LEU A 58 3.67 13.40 0.82
CA LEU A 58 3.41 13.80 -0.55
C LEU A 58 2.12 13.15 -1.04
N ILE A 59 1.03 13.92 -1.04
CA ILE A 59 -0.28 13.47 -1.54
C ILE A 59 -0.59 14.12 -2.88
N ARG A 60 -0.94 13.31 -3.88
CA ARG A 60 -1.46 13.76 -5.17
C ARG A 60 -2.79 13.06 -5.44
N GLY A 61 -3.90 13.80 -5.43
CA GLY A 61 -5.21 13.24 -5.80
C GLY A 61 -5.20 12.67 -7.21
N GLY A 62 -4.77 13.47 -8.18
CA GLY A 62 -4.88 13.11 -9.60
C GLY A 62 -6.16 13.67 -10.18
N ASP A 63 -6.74 13.00 -11.17
CA ASP A 63 -7.87 13.51 -11.96
C ASP A 63 -9.21 12.96 -11.43
N GLY A 64 -10.10 13.81 -10.93
CA GLY A 64 -11.41 13.39 -10.39
C GLY A 64 -12.00 14.41 -9.42
#